data_AF-A0A917DCC1-F1
#
_entry.id   AF-A0A917DCC1-F1
#
_cell.length_a   1.000
_cell.length_b   1.000
_cell.length_c   1.000
_cell.angle_alpha   90.00
_cell.angle_beta   90.00
_cell.angle_gamma   90.00
#
_symmetry.space_group_name_H-M   'P 1'
#
loop_
_entity.id
_entity.type
_entity.pdbx_description
1 polymer ?
#
loop_
_entity_poly.entity_id
_entity_poly.type
_entity_poly.pdbx_seq_one_letter_code
_entity_poly.pdbx_strand_id
1 'polypeptide(L)'
;MNKLIPIILITLICIQNVIGQNDIIINNWDKIVIHDVYVGWSYFDNKFQIEKEDLLLTSLEKPDSIIKKVDPKLINEIVGLLQNNGESDLSKESMSFFEKDSLWLDQNAAKLWKEYRKNWKTTKEIDSIAIGAIKDVRKANKIAISLQGSNRTDDYPFVFIQLINKNDTLSASSNGQYPYMLPWHIKKHKVYNSRLSELIAELLPDKVPTNKERLSGKNFNYHFINEFYREFINDKENYLEARNKYSRTFKLLEKEFEIKRAEIVDMSSIEWGGDFGRRCLEMSLKDSIVSKKIEFYTIFGTNKIMNSPKTILYKKDKLINRLKLNPVYNYTLKCDNCLGEIHWVNSKSLSKEAENSFKEDLADNGIDKNKYNGRYKDAIFYELTENRDTETSFSRWIFLKDGTLILWEYRGNYLMAFPKGFFESKGYICKEIVLK
;
A
#
# COMPACT_ATOMS: atom_id res chain seq x y z
N MET A 1 -31.76 71.67 -10.47
CA MET A 1 -30.60 71.26 -11.30
C MET A 1 -29.83 70.18 -10.56
N ASN A 2 -30.20 68.92 -10.79
CA ASN A 2 -29.62 67.76 -10.09
C ASN A 2 -28.36 67.32 -10.84
N LYS A 3 -27.21 67.38 -10.16
CA LYS A 3 -25.92 66.94 -10.69
C LYS A 3 -25.86 65.42 -10.70
N LEU A 4 -25.98 64.86 -11.90
CA LEU A 4 -25.84 63.44 -12.22
C LEU A 4 -24.37 63.14 -12.56
N ILE A 5 -23.46 63.38 -11.62
CA ILE A 5 -22.02 63.05 -11.74
C ILE A 5 -21.50 62.65 -10.35
N PRO A 6 -21.79 61.41 -9.89
CA PRO A 6 -20.71 60.67 -9.23
C PRO A 6 -20.74 59.14 -9.45
N ILE A 7 -21.58 58.61 -10.35
CA ILE A 7 -21.68 57.15 -10.54
C ILE A 7 -20.73 56.67 -11.65
N ILE A 8 -20.52 57.44 -12.72
CA ILE A 8 -19.64 57.04 -13.84
C ILE A 8 -18.15 57.01 -13.45
N LEU A 9 -17.72 57.85 -12.49
CA LEU A 9 -16.32 57.90 -12.04
C LEU A 9 -15.95 56.72 -11.13
N ILE A 10 -16.90 56.17 -10.37
CA ILE A 10 -16.67 55.02 -9.49
C ILE A 10 -16.62 53.72 -10.32
N THR A 11 -17.40 53.61 -11.40
CA THR A 11 -17.35 52.44 -12.29
C THR A 11 -16.07 52.38 -13.12
N LEU A 12 -15.50 53.53 -13.52
CA LEU A 12 -14.23 53.58 -14.26
C LEU A 12 -13.00 53.24 -13.39
N ILE A 13 -13.02 53.58 -12.11
CA ILE A 13 -11.94 53.22 -11.16
C ILE A 13 -12.05 51.75 -10.73
N CYS A 14 -13.26 51.18 -10.64
CA CYS A 14 -13.43 49.75 -10.38
C CYS A 14 -13.03 48.86 -11.57
N ILE A 15 -13.23 49.30 -12.82
CA ILE A 15 -12.79 48.54 -14.00
C ILE A 15 -11.26 48.59 -14.16
N GLN A 16 -10.59 49.69 -13.80
CA GLN A 16 -9.12 49.73 -13.80
C GLN A 16 -8.50 48.86 -12.69
N ASN A 17 -9.17 48.64 -11.56
CA ASN A 17 -8.69 47.72 -10.53
C ASN A 17 -8.95 46.24 -10.87
N VAL A 18 -10.01 45.92 -11.62
CA VAL A 18 -10.29 44.54 -12.07
C VAL A 18 -9.44 44.14 -13.28
N ILE A 19 -9.02 45.10 -14.12
CA ILE A 19 -8.13 44.83 -15.27
C ILE A 19 -6.64 45.01 -14.89
N GLY A 20 -6.32 45.73 -13.82
CA GLY A 20 -4.93 46.00 -13.39
C GLY A 20 -4.33 45.05 -12.37
N GLN A 21 -5.08 44.10 -11.78
CA GLN A 21 -4.56 43.20 -10.75
C GLN A 21 -4.25 41.76 -11.23
N ASN A 22 -4.63 41.38 -12.45
CA ASN A 22 -4.32 40.04 -12.98
C ASN A 22 -3.00 39.95 -13.78
N ASP A 23 -2.37 41.08 -14.13
CA ASP A 23 -1.16 41.09 -14.98
C ASP A 23 0.16 41.35 -14.24
N ILE A 24 0.14 41.61 -12.92
CA ILE A 24 1.30 42.20 -12.24
C ILE A 24 2.28 41.18 -11.60
N ILE A 25 1.97 39.88 -11.49
CA ILE A 25 2.89 38.91 -10.82
C ILE A 25 3.49 37.85 -11.78
N ILE A 26 2.86 37.55 -12.91
CA ILE A 26 3.24 36.42 -13.79
C ILE A 26 4.56 36.66 -14.56
N ASN A 27 5.11 37.88 -14.56
CA ASN A 27 6.23 38.28 -15.42
C ASN A 27 7.62 38.37 -14.76
N ASN A 28 7.77 38.01 -13.48
CA ASN A 28 9.05 38.17 -12.77
C ASN A 28 10.00 36.97 -12.94
N TRP A 29 10.47 36.77 -14.15
CA TRP A 29 11.51 35.81 -14.50
C TRP A 29 12.33 36.29 -15.70
N ASP A 30 13.59 35.86 -15.74
CA ASP A 30 14.52 36.09 -16.85
C ASP A 30 14.94 34.76 -17.49
N LYS A 31 15.16 33.74 -16.66
CA LYS A 31 15.65 32.42 -17.07
C LYS A 31 14.99 31.29 -16.28
N ILE A 32 14.73 30.18 -16.95
CA ILE A 32 14.35 28.90 -16.31
C ILE A 32 15.47 27.89 -16.52
N VAL A 33 15.90 27.23 -15.45
CA VAL A 33 16.84 26.09 -15.50
C VAL A 33 16.12 24.83 -15.05
N ILE A 34 16.29 23.74 -15.79
CA ILE A 34 15.73 22.42 -15.47
C ILE A 34 16.87 21.42 -15.36
N HIS A 35 16.96 20.76 -14.21
CA HIS A 35 17.88 19.67 -13.95
C HIS A 35 17.06 18.39 -13.81
N ASP A 36 17.26 17.46 -14.75
CA ASP A 36 16.50 16.21 -14.84
C ASP A 36 17.47 15.03 -14.74
N VAL A 37 17.38 14.30 -13.64
CA VAL A 37 18.34 13.29 -13.23
C VAL A 37 17.64 11.98 -12.93
N TYR A 38 18.33 10.89 -13.23
CA TYR A 38 17.93 9.58 -12.77
C TYR A 38 19.15 8.75 -12.39
N VAL A 39 19.11 8.19 -11.18
CA VAL A 39 20.07 7.21 -10.70
C VAL A 39 19.30 5.92 -10.41
N GLY A 40 19.68 4.84 -11.07
CA GLY A 40 19.01 3.55 -10.97
C GLY A 40 19.50 2.61 -12.05
N TRP A 41 18.59 1.91 -12.72
CA TRP A 41 18.90 0.95 -13.78
C TRP A 41 19.49 1.58 -15.04
N SER A 42 19.21 2.86 -15.27
CA SER A 42 19.87 3.70 -16.27
C SER A 42 20.34 4.98 -15.60
N TYR A 43 21.38 5.60 -16.13
CA TYR A 43 21.91 6.86 -15.62
C TYR A 43 21.72 7.96 -16.66
N PHE A 44 21.13 9.08 -16.24
CA PHE A 44 21.18 10.33 -16.98
C PHE A 44 21.25 11.53 -16.04
N ASP A 45 21.91 12.59 -16.50
CA ASP A 45 22.03 13.88 -15.83
C ASP A 45 21.89 14.97 -16.89
N ASN A 46 20.65 15.39 -17.16
CA ASN A 46 20.36 16.38 -18.19
C ASN A 46 20.14 17.76 -17.56
N LYS A 47 20.72 18.79 -18.18
CA LYS A 47 20.53 20.19 -17.79
C LYS A 47 20.04 21.00 -18.97
N PHE A 48 18.87 21.60 -18.81
CA PHE A 48 18.23 22.43 -19.83
C PHE A 48 18.04 23.85 -19.31
N GLN A 49 17.93 24.79 -20.25
CA GLN A 49 17.60 26.18 -19.94
C GLN A 49 16.61 26.74 -20.95
N ILE A 50 15.86 27.75 -20.52
CA ILE A 50 14.97 28.57 -21.34
C ILE A 50 15.21 30.02 -20.94
N GLU A 51 15.56 30.86 -21.91
CA GLU A 51 15.68 32.31 -21.71
C GLU A 51 14.36 32.98 -22.12
N LYS A 52 13.98 34.05 -21.43
CA LYS A 52 12.71 34.75 -21.69
C LYS A 52 12.64 35.41 -23.06
N GLU A 53 13.78 35.84 -23.58
CA GLU A 53 13.87 36.62 -24.82
C GLU A 53 13.51 35.80 -26.06
N ASP A 54 13.90 34.52 -26.09
CA ASP A 54 13.78 33.68 -27.27
C ASP A 54 12.80 32.50 -27.10
N LEU A 55 12.50 32.11 -25.86
CA LEU A 55 11.70 30.94 -25.50
C LEU A 55 12.20 29.66 -26.18
N LEU A 56 13.53 29.51 -26.27
CA LEU A 56 14.18 28.33 -26.81
C LEU A 56 14.64 27.43 -25.67
N LEU A 57 14.22 26.17 -25.71
CA LEU A 57 14.80 25.14 -24.87
C LEU A 57 16.16 24.75 -25.44
N THR A 58 17.22 24.96 -24.68
CA THR A 58 18.60 24.62 -25.04
C THR A 58 19.24 23.78 -23.95
N SER A 59 20.34 23.08 -24.29
CA SER A 59 21.16 22.44 -23.27
C SER A 59 21.95 23.51 -22.52
N LEU A 60 22.00 23.43 -21.19
CA LEU A 60 22.77 24.37 -20.38
C LEU A 60 24.27 24.35 -20.74
N GLU A 61 24.80 23.19 -21.13
CA GLU A 61 26.20 23.00 -21.51
C GLU A 61 26.49 23.39 -22.97
N LYS A 62 25.45 23.47 -23.81
CA LYS A 62 25.54 23.85 -25.23
C LYS A 62 24.39 24.81 -25.60
N PRO A 63 24.46 26.09 -25.20
CA PRO A 63 23.39 27.06 -25.40
C PRO A 63 22.98 27.25 -26.87
N ASP A 64 23.91 27.11 -27.82
CA ASP A 64 23.63 27.24 -29.25
C ASP A 64 22.84 26.04 -29.83
N SER A 65 22.73 24.94 -29.09
CA SER A 65 22.02 23.73 -29.50
C SER A 65 20.53 23.84 -29.16
N ILE A 66 19.76 24.42 -30.07
CA ILE A 66 18.30 24.53 -29.95
C ILE A 66 17.67 23.14 -29.98
N ILE A 67 16.99 22.77 -28.89
CA ILE A 67 16.27 21.51 -28.77
C ILE A 67 14.86 21.68 -29.33
N LYS A 68 14.15 22.73 -28.89
CA LYS A 68 12.83 23.11 -29.42
C LYS A 68 12.45 24.54 -29.02
N LYS A 69 11.49 25.10 -29.75
CA LYS A 69 10.77 26.32 -29.33
C LYS A 69 9.68 25.97 -28.32
N VAL A 70 9.49 26.84 -27.32
CA VAL A 70 8.54 26.64 -26.22
C VAL A 70 7.35 27.59 -26.38
N ASP A 71 6.15 27.12 -26.07
CA ASP A 71 4.94 27.94 -26.05
C ASP A 71 4.98 28.91 -24.85
N PRO A 72 4.87 30.23 -25.06
CA PRO A 72 4.80 31.20 -23.97
C PRO A 72 3.69 30.89 -22.95
N LYS A 73 2.55 30.32 -23.38
CA LYS A 73 1.44 29.99 -22.48
C LYS A 73 1.82 28.95 -21.45
N LEU A 74 2.56 27.92 -21.88
CA LEU A 74 3.06 26.86 -21.00
C LEU A 74 4.00 27.45 -19.94
N ILE A 75 4.86 28.39 -20.32
CA ILE A 75 5.80 29.03 -19.39
C ILE A 75 5.07 29.90 -18.39
N ASN A 76 4.12 30.71 -18.84
CA ASN A 76 3.30 31.54 -17.95
C ASN A 76 2.52 30.70 -16.93
N GLU A 77 2.02 29.53 -17.33
CA GLU A 77 1.32 28.60 -16.44
C GLU A 77 2.28 27.99 -15.40
N ILE A 78 3.47 27.53 -15.81
CA ILE A 78 4.51 27.02 -14.88
C ILE A 78 4.89 28.10 -13.87
N VAL A 79 5.18 29.31 -14.33
CA VAL A 79 5.57 30.44 -13.47
C VAL A 79 4.45 30.78 -12.49
N GLY A 80 3.21 30.86 -12.98
CA GLY A 80 2.03 31.12 -12.16
C GLY A 80 1.83 30.06 -11.08
N LEU A 81 1.98 28.78 -11.42
CA LEU A 81 1.91 27.68 -10.44
C LEU A 81 3.04 27.82 -9.42
N LEU A 82 4.30 27.90 -9.84
CA LEU A 82 5.44 27.99 -8.92
C LEU A 82 5.34 29.17 -7.95
N GLN A 83 4.87 30.33 -8.41
CA GLN A 83 4.76 31.54 -7.59
C GLN A 83 3.54 31.56 -6.67
N ASN A 84 2.41 30.98 -7.09
CA ASN A 84 1.13 31.04 -6.37
C ASN A 84 0.78 29.76 -5.60
N ASN A 85 1.70 28.79 -5.53
CA ASN A 85 1.45 27.56 -4.78
C ASN A 85 1.44 27.84 -3.26
N GLY A 86 0.25 27.79 -2.67
CA GLY A 86 0.08 27.67 -1.22
C GLY A 86 0.46 26.28 -0.72
N GLU A 87 0.61 26.12 0.60
CA GLU A 87 0.72 24.79 1.21
C GLU A 87 -0.48 23.94 0.78
N SER A 88 -0.22 22.77 0.21
CA SER A 88 -1.27 21.79 -0.01
C SER A 88 -1.58 21.14 1.34
N ASP A 89 -2.70 21.53 1.96
CA ASP A 89 -3.22 20.78 3.09
C ASP A 89 -3.58 19.37 2.61
N LEU A 90 -3.15 18.34 3.34
CA LEU A 90 -3.56 16.96 3.15
C LEU A 90 -5.02 16.81 3.64
N SER A 91 -5.90 17.62 3.06
CA SER A 91 -7.32 17.66 3.36
C SER A 91 -8.06 16.57 2.57
N LYS A 92 -9.37 16.45 2.85
CA LYS A 92 -10.25 15.37 2.40
C LYS A 92 -10.47 15.27 0.87
N GLU A 93 -9.82 16.12 0.06
CA GLU A 93 -9.99 16.17 -1.41
C GLU A 93 -8.70 15.79 -2.15
N SER A 94 -8.02 14.73 -1.72
CA SER A 94 -6.74 14.29 -2.29
C SER A 94 -6.80 13.91 -3.78
N MET A 95 -7.97 13.65 -4.34
CA MET A 95 -8.13 13.48 -5.80
C MET A 95 -7.80 14.76 -6.59
N SER A 96 -7.97 15.94 -5.99
CA SER A 96 -7.64 17.24 -6.61
C SER A 96 -6.15 17.36 -6.94
N PHE A 97 -5.27 16.62 -6.25
CA PHE A 97 -3.84 16.55 -6.54
C PHE A 97 -3.55 16.11 -7.98
N PHE A 98 -4.50 15.40 -8.59
CA PHE A 98 -4.42 14.84 -9.93
C PHE A 98 -5.37 15.51 -10.92
N GLU A 99 -5.99 16.64 -10.54
CA GLU A 99 -7.07 17.30 -11.28
C GLU A 99 -8.25 16.36 -11.58
N LYS A 100 -8.65 15.58 -10.57
CA LYS A 100 -9.77 14.64 -10.65
C LYS A 100 -10.73 14.87 -9.50
N ASP A 101 -12.00 14.60 -9.76
CA ASP A 101 -13.08 14.79 -8.81
C ASP A 101 -14.04 13.59 -8.81
N SER A 102 -15.13 13.70 -8.07
CA SER A 102 -16.17 12.67 -8.03
C SER A 102 -16.85 12.46 -9.38
N LEU A 103 -17.01 13.52 -10.18
CA LEU A 103 -17.64 13.42 -11.50
C LEU A 103 -16.77 12.60 -12.46
N TRP A 104 -15.46 12.81 -12.43
CA TRP A 104 -14.51 12.01 -13.19
C TRP A 104 -14.59 10.54 -12.81
N LEU A 105 -14.64 10.21 -11.51
CA LEU A 105 -14.79 8.83 -11.04
C LEU A 105 -16.08 8.19 -11.58
N ASP A 106 -17.19 8.92 -11.50
CA ASP A 106 -18.49 8.45 -11.93
C ASP A 106 -18.55 8.13 -13.42
N GLN A 107 -17.90 8.95 -14.24
CA GLN A 107 -17.83 8.80 -15.69
C GLN A 107 -16.82 7.74 -16.14
N ASN A 108 -15.74 7.52 -15.39
CA ASN A 108 -14.61 6.71 -15.85
C ASN A 108 -14.47 5.34 -15.17
N ALA A 109 -15.10 5.10 -14.01
CA ALA A 109 -14.90 3.88 -13.22
C ALA A 109 -15.01 2.57 -14.03
N ALA A 110 -16.06 2.42 -14.84
CA ALA A 110 -16.27 1.23 -15.66
C ALA A 110 -15.19 1.04 -16.74
N LYS A 111 -14.78 2.15 -17.39
CA LYS A 111 -13.72 2.14 -18.40
C LYS A 111 -12.37 1.79 -17.78
N LEU A 112 -12.03 2.43 -16.67
CA LEU A 112 -10.78 2.22 -15.93
C LEU A 112 -10.64 0.76 -15.50
N TRP A 113 -11.69 0.19 -14.90
CA TRP A 113 -11.69 -1.21 -14.51
C TRP A 113 -11.52 -2.16 -15.70
N LYS A 114 -12.27 -1.91 -16.78
CA LYS A 114 -12.21 -2.73 -18.00
C LYS A 114 -10.82 -2.69 -18.64
N GLU A 115 -10.17 -1.53 -18.68
CA GLU A 115 -8.81 -1.37 -19.22
C GLU A 115 -7.78 -2.11 -18.36
N TYR A 116 -7.85 -1.96 -17.05
CA TYR A 116 -6.99 -2.68 -16.10
C TYR A 116 -7.12 -4.21 -16.23
N ARG A 117 -8.34 -4.72 -16.44
CA ARG A 117 -8.64 -6.15 -16.53
C ARG A 117 -8.66 -6.73 -17.94
N LYS A 118 -8.20 -6.00 -18.97
CA LYS A 118 -8.38 -6.36 -20.39
C LYS A 118 -8.01 -7.81 -20.74
N ASN A 119 -7.07 -8.42 -20.02
CA ASN A 119 -6.58 -9.78 -20.28
C ASN A 119 -6.98 -10.82 -19.22
N TRP A 120 -7.81 -10.46 -18.23
CA TRP A 120 -8.10 -11.32 -17.08
C TRP A 120 -9.56 -11.82 -17.15
N LYS A 121 -9.80 -13.05 -16.70
CA LYS A 121 -11.17 -13.53 -16.50
C LYS A 121 -11.75 -12.83 -15.27
N THR A 122 -12.96 -12.31 -15.35
CA THR A 122 -13.68 -11.65 -14.25
C THR A 122 -15.14 -12.07 -14.26
N THR A 123 -15.83 -11.91 -13.13
CA THR A 123 -17.27 -12.15 -13.02
C THR A 123 -18.00 -10.80 -12.99
N LYS A 124 -19.28 -10.79 -13.42
CA LYS A 124 -20.12 -9.59 -13.31
C LYS A 124 -20.24 -9.07 -11.87
N GLU A 125 -20.16 -9.97 -10.89
CA GLU A 125 -20.18 -9.62 -9.47
C GLU A 125 -18.93 -8.85 -9.06
N ILE A 126 -17.74 -9.32 -9.46
CA ILE A 126 -16.48 -8.61 -9.20
C ILE A 126 -16.41 -7.28 -9.95
N ASP A 127 -16.89 -7.23 -11.19
CA ASP A 127 -16.97 -5.98 -11.93
C ASP A 127 -17.84 -4.95 -11.21
N SER A 128 -19.01 -5.36 -10.69
CA SER A 128 -19.90 -4.49 -9.91
C SER A 128 -19.24 -3.99 -8.62
N ILE A 129 -18.58 -4.89 -7.88
CA ILE A 129 -17.84 -4.54 -6.65
C ILE A 129 -16.71 -3.55 -6.95
N ALA A 130 -15.93 -3.79 -8.00
CA ALA A 130 -14.81 -2.95 -8.39
C ALA A 130 -15.28 -1.55 -8.81
N ILE A 131 -16.27 -1.47 -9.71
CA ILE A 131 -16.83 -0.21 -10.17
C ILE A 131 -17.44 0.58 -9.01
N GLY A 132 -18.19 -0.10 -8.13
CA GLY A 132 -18.74 0.52 -6.93
C GLY A 132 -17.66 1.03 -5.96
N ALA A 133 -16.54 0.32 -5.82
CA ALA A 133 -15.41 0.77 -5.02
C ALA A 133 -14.73 2.00 -5.62
N ILE A 134 -14.49 2.03 -6.94
CA ILE A 134 -13.84 3.16 -7.63
C ILE A 134 -14.67 4.45 -7.50
N LYS A 135 -16.01 4.33 -7.58
CA LYS A 135 -16.93 5.47 -7.42
C LYS A 135 -17.00 6.03 -5.99
N ASP A 136 -16.51 5.29 -5.00
CA ASP A 136 -16.52 5.71 -3.60
C ASP A 136 -15.41 6.76 -3.36
N VAL A 137 -15.82 8.03 -3.27
CA VAL A 137 -14.90 9.18 -3.12
C VAL A 137 -13.98 9.03 -1.90
N ARG A 138 -14.46 8.43 -0.80
CA ARG A 138 -13.62 8.25 0.40
C ARG A 138 -12.49 7.26 0.13
N LYS A 139 -12.79 6.16 -0.57
CA LYS A 139 -11.77 5.19 -1.00
C LYS A 139 -10.83 5.80 -2.03
N ALA A 140 -11.36 6.55 -2.99
CA ALA A 140 -10.57 7.23 -4.01
C ALA A 140 -9.55 8.20 -3.39
N ASN A 141 -9.96 9.01 -2.41
CA ASN A 141 -9.04 9.89 -1.70
C ASN A 141 -7.97 9.10 -0.92
N LYS A 142 -8.32 7.98 -0.28
CA LYS A 142 -7.34 7.11 0.38
C LYS A 142 -6.29 6.59 -0.62
N ILE A 143 -6.71 6.14 -1.79
CA ILE A 143 -5.80 5.68 -2.85
C ILE A 143 -4.98 6.84 -3.42
N ALA A 144 -5.57 8.02 -3.62
CA ALA A 144 -4.84 9.20 -4.09
C ALA A 144 -3.68 9.58 -3.15
N ILE A 145 -3.88 9.45 -1.83
CA ILE A 145 -2.81 9.65 -0.84
C ILE A 145 -1.71 8.60 -0.98
N SER A 146 -2.05 7.32 -1.19
CA SER A 146 -1.03 6.26 -1.29
C SER A 146 -0.18 6.35 -2.56
N LEU A 147 -0.65 7.07 -3.59
CA LEU A 147 0.09 7.32 -4.82
C LEU A 147 1.14 8.44 -4.69
N GLN A 148 1.18 9.15 -3.56
CA GLN A 148 2.18 10.19 -3.33
C GLN A 148 3.55 9.58 -3.04
N GLY A 149 4.55 9.91 -3.85
CA GLY A 149 5.96 9.64 -3.51
C GLY A 149 6.30 8.17 -3.28
N SER A 150 5.77 7.26 -4.12
CA SER A 150 6.18 5.85 -4.05
C SER A 150 7.71 5.76 -4.12
N ASN A 151 8.33 5.16 -3.11
CA ASN A 151 9.77 5.02 -2.99
C ASN A 151 10.13 3.53 -3.12
N ARG A 152 10.49 3.09 -4.32
CA ARG A 152 11.29 1.88 -4.53
C ARG A 152 12.74 2.12 -4.09
N THR A 153 13.35 1.09 -3.50
CA THR A 153 14.70 1.14 -2.93
C THR A 153 15.83 1.24 -3.95
N ASP A 154 15.53 1.18 -5.25
CA ASP A 154 16.49 1.11 -6.36
C ASP A 154 16.17 2.08 -7.52
N ASP A 155 15.22 3.00 -7.33
CA ASP A 155 14.73 3.92 -8.37
C ASP A 155 14.76 5.36 -7.84
N TYR A 156 15.74 6.16 -8.27
CA TYR A 156 15.98 7.51 -7.73
C TYR A 156 15.84 8.60 -8.82
N PRO A 157 14.61 8.91 -9.27
CA PRO A 157 14.38 10.04 -10.17
C PRO A 157 14.44 11.36 -9.40
N PHE A 158 14.96 12.40 -10.04
CA PHE A 158 15.01 13.74 -9.47
C PHE A 158 14.83 14.78 -10.57
N VAL A 159 13.93 15.73 -10.34
CA VAL A 159 13.71 16.88 -11.20
C VAL A 159 13.78 18.13 -10.35
N PHE A 160 14.57 19.11 -10.79
CA PHE A 160 14.74 20.39 -10.14
C PHE A 160 14.59 21.52 -11.15
N ILE A 161 13.86 22.55 -10.74
CA ILE A 161 13.54 23.70 -11.58
C ILE A 161 13.90 24.96 -10.82
N GLN A 162 14.59 25.87 -11.49
CA GLN A 162 14.88 27.20 -10.98
C GLN A 162 14.25 28.23 -11.90
N LEU A 163 13.47 29.13 -11.30
CA LEU A 163 13.01 30.35 -11.91
C LEU A 163 13.90 31.49 -11.41
N ILE A 164 14.75 32.00 -12.29
CA ILE A 164 15.77 33.00 -11.98
C ILE A 164 15.30 34.35 -12.50
N ASN A 165 15.38 35.37 -11.65
CA ASN A 165 15.31 36.77 -12.06
C ASN A 165 16.54 37.53 -11.50
N LYS A 166 16.71 38.80 -11.89
CA LYS A 166 17.83 39.65 -11.44
C LYS A 166 18.04 39.73 -9.92
N ASN A 167 16.99 39.53 -9.12
CA ASN A 167 17.01 39.79 -7.67
C ASN A 167 16.79 38.53 -6.81
N ASP A 168 16.25 37.44 -7.35
CA ASP A 168 15.79 36.27 -6.61
C ASP A 168 15.80 35.00 -7.48
N THR A 169 15.83 33.84 -6.84
CA THR A 169 15.69 32.53 -7.48
C THR A 169 14.68 31.68 -6.72
N LEU A 170 13.55 31.39 -7.37
CA LEU A 170 12.57 30.45 -6.87
C LEU A 170 12.94 29.04 -7.33
N SER A 171 13.07 28.11 -6.40
CA SER A 171 13.43 26.72 -6.69
C SER A 171 12.30 25.76 -6.35
N ALA A 172 12.12 24.74 -7.19
CA ALA A 172 11.19 23.64 -6.98
C ALA A 172 11.88 22.30 -7.29
N SER A 173 11.65 21.27 -6.47
CA SER A 173 12.20 19.94 -6.72
C SER A 173 11.18 18.84 -6.49
N SER A 174 11.28 17.75 -7.24
CA SER A 174 10.60 16.51 -6.96
C SER A 174 11.51 15.31 -7.11
N ASN A 175 11.33 14.34 -6.22
CA ASN A 175 11.96 13.02 -6.24
C ASN A 175 10.94 11.87 -6.18
N GLY A 176 9.65 12.15 -6.40
CA GLY A 176 8.63 11.10 -6.43
C GLY A 176 8.80 10.21 -7.66
N GLN A 177 8.41 8.93 -7.59
CA GLN A 177 8.50 8.01 -8.72
C GLN A 177 7.29 8.14 -9.65
N TYR A 178 6.30 7.26 -9.51
CA TYR A 178 5.05 7.31 -10.27
C TYR A 178 3.85 7.38 -9.32
N PRO A 179 2.74 8.00 -9.76
CA PRO A 179 2.59 8.87 -10.94
C PRO A 179 2.91 10.35 -10.64
N TYR A 180 3.16 11.14 -11.69
CA TYR A 180 3.37 12.59 -11.66
C TYR A 180 4.57 13.10 -10.83
N MET A 181 5.42 12.23 -10.30
CA MET A 181 6.50 12.63 -9.38
C MET A 181 6.01 13.64 -8.33
N LEU A 182 4.98 13.29 -7.54
CA LEU A 182 4.54 14.13 -6.42
C LEU A 182 5.18 13.66 -5.10
N PRO A 183 5.39 14.55 -4.11
CA PRO A 183 5.13 15.99 -4.13
C PRO A 183 6.26 16.81 -4.76
N TRP A 184 5.92 18.02 -5.21
CA TRP A 184 6.89 19.09 -5.44
C TRP A 184 7.25 19.76 -4.12
N HIS A 185 8.52 20.11 -3.95
CA HIS A 185 9.02 20.86 -2.81
C HIS A 185 9.35 22.28 -3.26
N ILE A 186 8.58 23.27 -2.80
CA ILE A 186 8.70 24.68 -3.20
C ILE A 186 8.82 25.51 -1.92
N LYS A 187 9.89 26.31 -1.79
CA LYS A 187 10.13 27.14 -0.58
C LYS A 187 9.99 26.39 0.76
N LYS A 188 10.41 25.10 0.79
CA LYS A 188 10.27 24.14 1.93
C LYS A 188 8.87 23.56 2.17
N HIS A 189 7.88 23.92 1.35
CA HIS A 189 6.52 23.37 1.42
C HIS A 189 6.34 22.22 0.44
N LYS A 190 5.49 21.26 0.80
CA LYS A 190 5.04 20.20 -0.12
C LYS A 190 3.82 20.69 -0.90
N VAL A 191 3.87 20.50 -2.21
CA VAL A 191 2.82 20.87 -3.15
C VAL A 191 2.41 19.64 -3.94
N TYR A 192 1.13 19.33 -3.92
CA TYR A 192 0.54 18.19 -4.60
C TYR A 192 -0.30 18.67 -5.77
N ASN A 193 0.38 18.88 -6.91
CA ASN A 193 -0.27 19.39 -8.12
C ASN A 193 0.31 18.70 -9.36
N SER A 194 -0.45 17.78 -9.95
CA SER A 194 -0.05 17.04 -11.15
C SER A 194 0.14 17.94 -12.37
N ARG A 195 -0.57 19.07 -12.46
CA ARG A 195 -0.49 19.99 -13.59
C ARG A 195 0.92 20.56 -13.76
N LEU A 196 1.56 20.90 -12.65
CA LEU A 196 2.96 21.33 -12.68
C LEU A 196 3.85 20.22 -13.28
N SER A 197 3.64 18.97 -12.89
CA SER A 197 4.38 17.84 -13.44
C SER A 197 4.13 17.67 -14.94
N GLU A 198 2.88 17.74 -15.38
CA GLU A 198 2.51 17.64 -16.80
C GLU A 198 3.18 18.72 -17.66
N LEU A 199 3.13 19.98 -17.22
CA LEU A 199 3.75 21.10 -17.93
C LEU A 199 5.28 20.94 -18.04
N ILE A 200 5.92 20.43 -16.99
CA ILE A 200 7.37 20.15 -17.01
C ILE A 200 7.67 18.95 -17.91
N ALA A 201 6.83 17.91 -17.92
CA ALA A 201 6.94 16.82 -18.88
C ALA A 201 6.85 17.33 -20.32
N GLU A 202 5.94 18.27 -20.59
CA GLU A 202 5.80 18.91 -21.89
C GLU A 202 7.04 19.70 -22.28
N LEU A 203 7.84 20.24 -21.36
CA LEU A 203 9.13 20.87 -21.65
C LEU A 203 10.21 19.87 -22.03
N LEU A 204 10.24 18.70 -21.39
CA LEU A 204 11.33 17.74 -21.59
C LEU A 204 11.36 17.19 -23.03
N PRO A 205 12.55 17.01 -23.61
CA PRO A 205 12.72 16.47 -24.96
C PRO A 205 12.44 14.97 -25.05
N ASP A 206 11.98 14.51 -26.22
CA ASP A 206 11.73 13.08 -26.49
C ASP A 206 12.98 12.31 -26.93
N LYS A 207 14.03 13.01 -27.38
CA LYS A 207 15.21 12.40 -28.02
C LYS A 207 16.28 11.92 -27.03
N VAL A 208 16.19 12.32 -25.77
CA VAL A 208 17.12 11.90 -24.71
C VAL A 208 16.34 11.28 -23.55
N PRO A 209 16.94 10.34 -22.80
CA PRO A 209 16.32 9.78 -21.61
C PRO A 209 16.00 10.91 -20.62
N THR A 210 14.75 10.97 -20.16
CA THR A 210 14.28 11.99 -19.21
C THR A 210 13.23 11.41 -18.27
N ASN A 211 12.87 12.13 -17.20
CA ASN A 211 11.74 11.76 -16.35
C ASN A 211 10.35 12.13 -16.94
N LYS A 212 10.27 12.48 -18.22
CA LYS A 212 9.04 12.91 -18.91
C LYS A 212 7.86 11.96 -18.73
N GLU A 213 8.08 10.65 -18.82
CA GLU A 213 6.98 9.68 -18.65
C GLU A 213 6.46 9.61 -17.21
N ARG A 214 7.33 9.82 -16.21
CA ARG A 214 6.95 9.88 -14.78
C ARG A 214 6.10 11.11 -14.52
N LEU A 215 6.59 12.26 -14.97
CA LEU A 215 5.96 13.57 -14.80
C LEU A 215 4.62 13.70 -15.52
N SER A 216 4.47 13.10 -16.71
CA SER A 216 3.23 13.20 -17.50
C SER A 216 2.07 12.36 -16.95
N GLY A 217 2.31 11.47 -15.97
CA GLY A 217 1.26 10.62 -15.42
C GLY A 217 0.72 9.58 -16.39
N LYS A 218 1.47 9.22 -17.44
CA LYS A 218 1.08 8.22 -18.47
C LYS A 218 0.49 6.92 -17.90
N ASN A 219 0.96 6.50 -16.72
CA ASN A 219 0.51 5.28 -16.04
C ASN A 219 -0.41 5.54 -14.82
N PHE A 220 -0.91 6.76 -14.62
CA PHE A 220 -1.76 7.12 -13.48
C PHE A 220 -2.94 6.17 -13.32
N ASN A 221 -3.73 5.97 -14.38
CA ASN A 221 -4.91 5.10 -14.33
C ASN A 221 -4.55 3.67 -13.92
N TYR A 222 -3.44 3.12 -14.44
CA TYR A 222 -3.00 1.78 -14.06
C TYR A 222 -2.65 1.71 -12.58
N HIS A 223 -1.81 2.63 -12.08
CA HIS A 223 -1.41 2.64 -10.66
C HIS A 223 -2.61 2.89 -9.74
N PHE A 224 -3.49 3.80 -10.10
CA PHE A 224 -4.71 4.11 -9.35
C PHE A 224 -5.61 2.86 -9.23
N ILE A 225 -5.89 2.17 -10.33
CA ILE A 225 -6.73 0.97 -10.29
C ILE A 225 -6.02 -0.23 -9.65
N ASN A 226 -4.69 -0.37 -9.82
CA ASN A 226 -3.90 -1.39 -9.14
C ASN A 226 -3.99 -1.26 -7.61
N GLU A 227 -3.86 -0.03 -7.08
CA GLU A 227 -3.98 0.21 -5.64
C GLU A 227 -5.43 -0.03 -5.15
N PHE A 228 -6.44 0.36 -5.92
CA PHE A 228 -7.83 -0.04 -5.66
C PHE A 228 -8.01 -1.55 -5.61
N TYR A 229 -7.39 -2.26 -6.56
CA TYR A 229 -7.46 -3.71 -6.65
C TYR A 229 -6.89 -4.36 -5.40
N ARG A 230 -5.65 -4.01 -5.05
CA ARG A 230 -4.93 -4.54 -3.89
C ARG A 230 -5.67 -4.27 -2.58
N GLU A 231 -6.18 -3.06 -2.39
CA GLU A 231 -6.77 -2.63 -1.12
C GLU A 231 -8.22 -3.10 -0.93
N PHE A 232 -9.04 -3.13 -1.98
CA PHE A 232 -10.50 -3.27 -1.83
C PHE A 232 -11.16 -4.42 -2.59
N ILE A 233 -10.46 -5.04 -3.54
CA ILE A 233 -11.06 -5.98 -4.49
C ILE A 233 -10.42 -7.37 -4.39
N ASN A 234 -9.09 -7.46 -4.29
CA ASN A 234 -8.32 -8.70 -4.34
C ASN A 234 -8.88 -9.78 -3.40
N ASP A 235 -9.05 -9.46 -2.11
CA ASP A 235 -9.54 -10.42 -1.11
C ASP A 235 -10.97 -10.90 -1.42
N LYS A 236 -11.82 -10.03 -1.98
CA LYS A 236 -13.19 -10.38 -2.37
C LYS A 236 -13.21 -11.28 -3.60
N GLU A 237 -12.35 -10.99 -4.58
CA GLU A 237 -12.16 -11.85 -5.75
C GLU A 237 -11.67 -13.23 -5.34
N ASN A 238 -10.63 -13.29 -4.51
CA ASN A 238 -10.11 -14.54 -3.96
C ASN A 238 -11.18 -15.33 -3.21
N TYR A 239 -11.96 -14.65 -2.36
CA TYR A 239 -13.06 -15.27 -1.63
C TYR A 239 -14.12 -15.86 -2.56
N LEU A 240 -14.57 -15.11 -3.57
CA LEU A 240 -15.59 -15.59 -4.51
C LEU A 240 -15.08 -16.72 -5.39
N GLU A 241 -13.84 -16.66 -5.87
CA GLU A 241 -13.23 -17.77 -6.62
C GLU A 241 -13.15 -19.03 -5.76
N ALA A 242 -12.64 -18.91 -4.54
CA ALA A 242 -12.55 -19.99 -3.58
C ALA A 242 -13.93 -20.58 -3.28
N ARG A 243 -14.93 -19.74 -3.02
CA ARG A 243 -16.31 -20.15 -2.74
C ARG A 243 -16.93 -20.92 -3.89
N ASN A 244 -16.73 -20.45 -5.12
CA ASN A 244 -17.28 -21.11 -6.30
C ASN A 244 -16.61 -22.47 -6.54
N LYS A 245 -15.28 -22.55 -6.44
CA LYS A 245 -14.52 -23.79 -6.65
C LYS A 245 -14.74 -24.81 -5.54
N TYR A 246 -14.86 -24.37 -4.29
CA TYR A 246 -15.00 -25.20 -3.09
C TYR A 246 -16.37 -25.05 -2.41
N SER A 247 -17.44 -24.88 -3.18
CA SER A 247 -18.79 -24.60 -2.67
C SER A 247 -19.31 -25.54 -1.59
N ARG A 248 -18.99 -26.85 -1.68
CA ARG A 248 -19.37 -27.84 -0.65
C ARG A 248 -18.64 -27.61 0.69
N THR A 249 -17.37 -27.20 0.62
CA THR A 249 -16.56 -26.85 1.80
C THR A 249 -17.14 -25.62 2.48
N PHE A 250 -17.42 -24.56 1.71
CA PHE A 250 -18.04 -23.34 2.22
C PHE A 250 -19.38 -23.62 2.89
N LYS A 251 -20.32 -24.28 2.20
CA LYS A 251 -21.64 -24.66 2.76
C LYS A 251 -21.55 -25.49 4.05
N LEU A 252 -20.46 -26.24 4.22
CA LEU A 252 -20.24 -27.05 5.41
C LEU A 252 -19.70 -26.20 6.56
N LEU A 253 -18.68 -25.38 6.30
CA LEU A 253 -18.04 -24.54 7.31
C LEU A 253 -18.92 -23.36 7.75
N GLU A 254 -19.67 -22.75 6.82
CA GLU A 254 -20.62 -21.64 7.08
C GLU A 254 -21.72 -21.99 8.10
N LYS A 255 -21.90 -23.27 8.44
CA LYS A 255 -22.84 -23.71 9.49
C LYS A 255 -22.35 -23.40 10.90
N GLU A 256 -21.03 -23.35 11.09
CA GLU A 256 -20.38 -23.25 12.40
C GLU A 256 -19.40 -22.07 12.48
N PHE A 257 -18.97 -21.55 11.33
CA PHE A 257 -17.98 -20.49 11.25
C PHE A 257 -18.44 -19.35 10.32
N GLU A 258 -18.09 -18.13 10.68
CA GLU A 258 -17.97 -17.04 9.72
C GLU A 258 -16.63 -17.18 8.98
N ILE A 259 -16.65 -17.30 7.66
CA ILE A 259 -15.43 -17.36 6.84
C ILE A 259 -14.97 -15.94 6.56
N LYS A 260 -13.86 -15.51 7.18
CA LYS A 260 -13.33 -14.14 7.08
C LYS A 260 -12.54 -13.91 5.80
N ARG A 261 -11.68 -14.86 5.46
CA ARG A 261 -10.84 -14.85 4.26
C ARG A 261 -10.79 -16.25 3.69
N ALA A 262 -10.73 -16.34 2.37
CA ALA A 262 -10.50 -17.60 1.68
C ALA A 262 -9.83 -17.35 0.34
N GLU A 263 -8.80 -18.12 0.02
CA GLU A 263 -8.07 -17.98 -1.23
C GLU A 263 -7.46 -19.29 -1.71
N ILE A 264 -7.25 -19.37 -3.02
CA ILE A 264 -6.61 -20.52 -3.66
C ILE A 264 -5.22 -20.10 -4.09
N VAL A 265 -4.21 -20.52 -3.34
CA VAL A 265 -2.83 -20.08 -3.51
C VAL A 265 -1.87 -21.25 -3.65
N ASP A 266 -0.75 -20.99 -4.32
CA ASP A 266 0.43 -21.83 -4.25
C ASP A 266 1.32 -21.30 -3.13
N MET A 267 1.23 -21.91 -1.95
CA MET A 267 1.87 -21.40 -0.74
C MET A 267 3.06 -22.27 -0.34
N SER A 268 4.14 -21.60 0.08
CA SER A 268 5.23 -22.16 0.88
C SER A 268 5.22 -21.46 2.24
N SER A 269 5.00 -22.22 3.30
CA SER A 269 4.97 -21.75 4.68
C SER A 269 5.56 -22.78 5.63
N ILE A 270 5.78 -22.39 6.89
CA ILE A 270 6.36 -23.27 7.91
C ILE A 270 5.51 -24.53 8.16
N GLU A 271 4.22 -24.47 7.83
CA GLU A 271 3.25 -25.52 8.03
C GLU A 271 2.76 -26.18 6.72
N TRP A 272 3.20 -25.70 5.55
CA TRP A 272 2.74 -26.17 4.24
C TRP A 272 3.74 -25.95 3.09
N GLY A 273 3.79 -26.86 2.13
CA GLY A 273 4.35 -26.59 0.80
C GLY A 273 5.87 -26.76 0.63
N GLY A 274 6.69 -26.64 1.70
CA GLY A 274 8.16 -26.75 1.60
C GLY A 274 8.76 -25.78 0.58
N ASP A 275 9.99 -26.02 0.12
CA ASP A 275 10.76 -25.06 -0.70
C ASP A 275 10.09 -24.62 -2.02
N PHE A 276 9.24 -25.45 -2.61
CA PHE A 276 8.66 -25.20 -3.94
C PHE A 276 7.19 -24.74 -3.91
N GLY A 277 6.60 -24.62 -2.72
CA GLY A 277 5.20 -24.28 -2.54
C GLY A 277 4.24 -25.35 -3.08
N ARG A 278 3.01 -25.37 -2.56
CA ARG A 278 1.97 -26.30 -3.02
C ARG A 278 0.62 -25.63 -3.05
N ARG A 279 -0.19 -25.96 -4.07
CA ARG A 279 -1.55 -25.46 -4.19
C ARG A 279 -2.42 -25.89 -3.01
N CYS A 280 -3.10 -24.94 -2.38
CA CYS A 280 -4.07 -25.18 -1.31
C CYS A 280 -5.24 -24.20 -1.36
N LEU A 281 -6.26 -24.52 -0.56
CA LEU A 281 -7.28 -23.57 -0.11
C LEU A 281 -6.87 -23.11 1.29
N GLU A 282 -6.52 -21.85 1.42
CA GLU A 282 -6.24 -21.17 2.69
C GLU A 282 -7.52 -20.46 3.15
N MET A 283 -7.87 -20.57 4.44
CA MET A 283 -9.04 -19.90 5.00
C MET A 283 -8.80 -19.44 6.44
N SER A 284 -9.29 -18.25 6.79
CA SER A 284 -9.52 -17.84 8.18
C SER A 284 -10.99 -18.05 8.55
N LEU A 285 -11.22 -18.80 9.61
CA LEU A 285 -12.54 -19.16 10.12
C LEU A 285 -12.74 -18.60 11.52
N LYS A 286 -13.84 -17.89 11.71
CA LYS A 286 -14.21 -17.30 13.00
C LYS A 286 -15.42 -18.01 13.59
N ASP A 287 -15.27 -18.50 14.82
CA ASP A 287 -16.39 -19.02 15.61
C ASP A 287 -16.92 -17.89 16.51
N SER A 288 -18.13 -17.43 16.24
CA SER A 288 -18.75 -16.31 16.97
C SER A 288 -19.06 -16.64 18.43
N ILE A 289 -19.12 -17.93 18.80
CA ILE A 289 -19.39 -18.40 20.16
C ILE A 289 -18.11 -18.39 21.00
N VAL A 290 -16.95 -18.66 20.39
CA VAL A 290 -15.68 -18.79 21.11
C VAL A 290 -15.17 -17.44 21.59
N SER A 291 -14.86 -16.53 20.67
CA SER A 291 -14.39 -15.18 20.98
C SER A 291 -14.19 -14.40 19.69
N LYS A 292 -14.37 -13.07 19.75
CA LYS A 292 -14.00 -12.20 18.63
C LYS A 292 -12.49 -12.13 18.37
N LYS A 293 -11.67 -12.58 19.31
CA LYS A 293 -10.19 -12.50 19.30
C LYS A 293 -9.53 -13.84 18.92
N ILE A 294 -10.31 -14.87 18.64
CA ILE A 294 -9.80 -16.22 18.30
C ILE A 294 -10.31 -16.60 16.92
N GLU A 295 -9.40 -17.02 16.06
CA GLU A 295 -9.70 -17.53 14.71
C GLU A 295 -9.02 -18.88 14.50
N PHE A 296 -9.54 -19.66 13.56
CA PHE A 296 -8.91 -20.87 13.07
C PHE A 296 -8.32 -20.58 11.70
N TYR A 297 -7.00 -20.66 11.61
CA TYR A 297 -6.27 -20.57 10.36
C TYR A 297 -6.17 -21.96 9.75
N THR A 298 -6.76 -22.17 8.57
CA THR A 298 -6.93 -23.51 7.99
C THR A 298 -6.34 -23.62 6.60
N ILE A 299 -5.66 -24.74 6.35
CA ILE A 299 -5.08 -25.06 5.05
C ILE A 299 -5.60 -26.43 4.61
N PHE A 300 -6.27 -26.45 3.46
CA PHE A 300 -6.74 -27.67 2.81
C PHE A 300 -6.00 -27.90 1.50
N GLY A 301 -5.13 -28.91 1.46
CA GLY A 301 -4.48 -29.31 0.22
C GLY A 301 -5.45 -29.88 -0.82
N THR A 302 -4.98 -30.08 -2.04
CA THR A 302 -5.80 -30.58 -3.17
C THR A 302 -6.34 -32.00 -3.01
N ASN A 303 -5.73 -32.85 -2.17
CA ASN A 303 -6.18 -34.22 -1.94
C ASN A 303 -7.41 -34.28 -1.01
N LYS A 304 -8.60 -34.40 -1.62
CA LYS A 304 -9.90 -34.36 -0.92
C LYS A 304 -10.11 -35.49 0.10
N ILE A 305 -9.38 -36.60 0.03
CA ILE A 305 -9.55 -37.73 0.95
C ILE A 305 -8.88 -37.44 2.30
N MET A 306 -7.68 -36.86 2.28
CA MET A 306 -6.91 -36.55 3.50
C MET A 306 -7.25 -35.17 4.09
N ASN A 307 -7.87 -34.28 3.30
CA ASN A 307 -7.98 -32.86 3.64
C ASN A 307 -9.44 -32.45 3.86
N SER A 308 -10.18 -33.27 4.63
CA SER A 308 -11.61 -33.02 4.82
C SER A 308 -11.87 -31.84 5.77
N PRO A 309 -12.64 -30.83 5.37
CA PRO A 309 -13.06 -29.73 6.24
C PRO A 309 -13.94 -30.18 7.42
N LYS A 310 -14.50 -31.40 7.37
CA LYS A 310 -15.23 -31.97 8.52
C LYS A 310 -14.35 -32.12 9.76
N THR A 311 -13.05 -32.30 9.57
CA THR A 311 -12.14 -32.60 10.69
C THR A 311 -12.01 -31.44 11.67
N ILE A 312 -12.01 -30.19 11.20
CA ILE A 312 -12.01 -29.04 12.11
C ILE A 312 -13.34 -28.94 12.87
N LEU A 313 -14.47 -29.18 12.20
CA LEU A 313 -15.80 -29.15 12.85
C LEU A 313 -15.89 -30.14 14.02
N TYR A 314 -15.36 -31.36 13.85
CA TYR A 314 -15.37 -32.37 14.92
C TYR A 314 -14.35 -32.12 16.04
N LYS A 315 -13.35 -31.27 15.80
CA LYS A 315 -12.22 -31.08 16.73
C LYS A 315 -12.23 -29.72 17.42
N LYS A 316 -12.95 -28.72 16.89
CA LYS A 316 -12.96 -27.34 17.40
C LYS A 316 -13.20 -27.29 18.91
N ASP A 317 -14.27 -27.93 19.40
CA ASP A 317 -14.64 -27.83 20.83
C ASP A 317 -13.60 -28.47 21.73
N LYS A 318 -13.00 -29.58 21.27
CA LYS A 318 -11.92 -30.25 22.00
C LYS A 318 -10.66 -29.39 22.05
N LEU A 319 -10.32 -28.69 20.97
CA LEU A 319 -9.18 -27.77 20.92
C LEU A 319 -9.41 -26.59 21.88
N ILE A 320 -10.57 -25.93 21.76
CA ILE A 320 -10.93 -24.79 22.62
C ILE A 320 -10.95 -25.20 24.08
N ASN A 321 -11.55 -26.34 24.44
CA ASN A 321 -11.58 -26.81 25.82
C ASN A 321 -10.20 -27.04 26.42
N ARG A 322 -9.21 -27.47 25.61
CA ARG A 322 -7.82 -27.60 26.06
C ARG A 322 -7.12 -26.27 26.26
N LEU A 323 -7.54 -25.24 25.54
CA LEU A 323 -6.97 -23.90 25.61
C LEU A 323 -7.57 -23.04 26.74
N LYS A 324 -8.73 -23.40 27.30
CA LYS A 324 -9.41 -22.61 28.35
C LYS A 324 -8.53 -22.30 29.57
N LEU A 325 -7.62 -23.20 29.94
CA LEU A 325 -6.69 -22.99 31.05
C LEU A 325 -5.30 -22.54 30.59
N ASN A 326 -5.08 -22.39 29.29
CA ASN A 326 -3.80 -21.99 28.74
C ASN A 326 -3.58 -20.49 28.99
N PRO A 327 -2.48 -20.09 29.64
CA PRO A 327 -2.23 -18.69 29.99
C PRO A 327 -2.01 -17.78 28.76
N VAL A 328 -1.42 -18.29 27.68
CA VAL A 328 -1.26 -17.55 26.41
C VAL A 328 -2.63 -17.28 25.79
N TYR A 329 -3.47 -18.31 25.71
CA TYR A 329 -4.84 -18.17 25.21
C TYR A 329 -5.66 -17.18 26.04
N ASN A 330 -5.55 -17.25 27.37
CA ASN A 330 -6.25 -16.34 28.28
C ASN A 330 -5.73 -14.90 28.19
N TYR A 331 -4.43 -14.71 27.93
CA TYR A 331 -3.88 -13.39 27.61
C TYR A 331 -4.54 -12.82 26.35
N THR A 332 -4.63 -13.61 25.27
CA THR A 332 -5.27 -13.19 24.02
C THR A 332 -6.71 -12.72 24.25
N LEU A 333 -7.49 -13.45 25.07
CA LEU A 333 -8.88 -13.07 25.36
C LEU A 333 -8.98 -11.71 26.08
N LYS A 334 -8.00 -11.35 26.91
CA LYS A 334 -7.97 -10.11 27.70
C LYS A 334 -7.32 -8.92 26.99
N CYS A 335 -6.48 -9.17 25.99
CA CYS A 335 -5.80 -8.13 25.22
C CYS A 335 -6.68 -7.63 24.07
N ASP A 336 -7.01 -6.33 24.02
CA ASP A 336 -8.00 -5.81 23.07
C ASP A 336 -7.52 -5.77 21.62
N ASN A 337 -6.23 -5.56 21.41
CA ASN A 337 -5.63 -5.51 20.09
C ASN A 337 -4.91 -6.82 19.71
N CYS A 338 -5.28 -7.93 20.36
CA CYS A 338 -4.70 -9.23 20.09
C CYS A 338 -5.61 -10.09 19.20
N LEU A 339 -4.97 -10.86 18.33
CA LEU A 339 -5.57 -11.95 17.56
C LEU A 339 -4.81 -13.24 17.88
N GLY A 340 -5.55 -14.28 18.21
CA GLY A 340 -5.04 -15.63 18.39
C GLY A 340 -5.52 -16.56 17.32
N GLU A 341 -4.60 -17.22 16.64
CA GLU A 341 -4.90 -18.15 15.55
C GLU A 341 -4.58 -19.59 15.98
N ILE A 342 -5.58 -20.46 15.89
CA ILE A 342 -5.40 -21.90 16.06
C ILE A 342 -5.22 -22.49 14.66
N HIS A 343 -4.01 -22.93 14.36
CA HIS A 343 -3.68 -23.46 13.04
C HIS A 343 -4.30 -24.85 12.86
N TRP A 344 -4.73 -25.17 11.64
CA TRP A 344 -5.31 -26.46 11.26
C TRP A 344 -4.98 -26.83 9.81
N VAL A 345 -3.97 -27.69 9.64
CA VAL A 345 -3.50 -28.16 8.34
C VAL A 345 -3.81 -29.64 8.20
N ASN A 346 -4.57 -30.02 7.18
CA ASN A 346 -4.91 -31.42 6.85
C ASN A 346 -5.23 -32.29 8.08
N SER A 347 -6.17 -31.80 8.91
CA SER A 347 -6.71 -32.51 10.08
C SER A 347 -5.84 -32.53 11.34
N LYS A 348 -4.78 -31.72 11.41
CA LYS A 348 -3.97 -31.54 12.63
C LYS A 348 -3.69 -30.08 12.89
N SER A 349 -3.50 -29.73 14.15
CA SER A 349 -3.12 -28.35 14.51
C SER A 349 -1.63 -28.11 14.31
N LEU A 350 -0.77 -28.98 14.83
CA LEU A 350 0.63 -29.03 14.42
C LEU A 350 0.77 -29.95 13.18
N SER A 351 1.06 -29.35 12.03
CA SER A 351 1.27 -30.09 10.77
C SER A 351 2.59 -30.87 10.79
N LYS A 352 2.77 -31.80 9.85
CA LYS A 352 4.03 -32.57 9.79
C LYS A 352 5.19 -31.69 9.32
N GLU A 353 4.91 -30.80 8.39
CA GLU A 353 5.81 -29.76 7.92
C GLU A 353 6.21 -28.84 9.08
N ALA A 354 5.26 -28.34 9.88
CA ALA A 354 5.56 -27.53 11.06
C ALA A 354 6.37 -28.30 12.12
N GLU A 355 6.06 -29.58 12.34
CA GLU A 355 6.87 -30.45 13.22
C GLU A 355 8.32 -30.57 12.72
N ASN A 356 8.54 -30.73 11.41
CA ASN A 356 9.87 -30.85 10.84
C ASN A 356 10.64 -29.52 10.92
N SER A 357 10.02 -28.40 10.55
CA SER A 357 10.61 -27.06 10.69
C SER A 357 11.00 -26.79 12.14
N PHE A 358 10.13 -27.10 13.11
CA PHE A 358 10.46 -26.92 14.52
C PHE A 358 11.65 -27.79 14.97
N LYS A 359 11.83 -28.98 14.40
CA LYS A 359 12.99 -29.84 14.70
C LYS A 359 14.29 -29.28 14.16
N GLU A 360 14.26 -28.64 13.01
CA GLU A 360 15.40 -27.92 12.44
C GLU A 360 15.74 -26.73 13.34
N ASP A 361 14.75 -25.92 13.71
CA ASP A 361 14.95 -24.77 14.61
C ASP A 361 15.44 -25.19 16.01
N LEU A 362 15.05 -26.37 16.51
CA LEU A 362 15.62 -26.92 17.74
C LEU A 362 17.11 -27.19 17.59
N ALA A 363 17.52 -27.84 16.50
CA ALA A 363 18.92 -28.16 16.23
C ALA A 363 19.76 -26.89 16.07
N ASP A 364 19.24 -25.89 15.36
CA ASP A 364 19.89 -24.60 15.14
C ASP A 364 20.07 -23.81 16.45
N ASN A 365 19.19 -24.05 17.44
CA ASN A 365 19.30 -23.50 18.79
C ASN A 365 20.11 -24.38 19.76
N GLY A 366 20.81 -25.42 19.27
CA GLY A 366 21.63 -26.31 20.09
C GLY A 366 20.81 -27.25 20.99
N ILE A 367 19.53 -27.44 20.71
CA ILE A 367 18.63 -28.35 21.42
C ILE A 367 18.52 -29.64 20.62
N ASP A 368 18.45 -30.80 21.29
CA ASP A 368 18.21 -32.07 20.59
C ASP A 368 16.90 -32.00 19.79
N LYS A 369 16.99 -32.14 18.47
CA LYS A 369 15.85 -32.20 17.54
C LYS A 369 14.83 -33.29 17.89
N ASN A 370 15.23 -34.30 18.67
CA ASN A 370 14.36 -35.38 19.10
C ASN A 370 13.74 -35.18 20.48
N LYS A 371 14.01 -34.06 21.18
CA LYS A 371 13.58 -33.78 22.55
C LYS A 371 12.09 -34.04 22.81
N TYR A 372 11.22 -33.77 21.84
CA TYR A 372 9.76 -33.94 21.97
C TYR A 372 9.19 -35.07 21.10
N ASN A 373 10.01 -36.00 20.60
CA ASN A 373 9.52 -37.13 19.82
C ASN A 373 8.45 -37.92 20.59
N GLY A 374 7.36 -38.26 19.90
CA GLY A 374 6.19 -38.93 20.49
C GLY A 374 5.20 -37.99 21.21
N ARG A 375 5.59 -36.74 21.53
CA ARG A 375 4.72 -35.78 22.25
C ARG A 375 3.95 -34.82 21.33
N TYR A 376 4.29 -34.77 20.04
CA TYR A 376 3.61 -33.94 19.04
C TYR A 376 2.18 -34.38 18.70
N LYS A 377 1.79 -35.62 19.07
CA LYS A 377 0.43 -36.11 18.82
C LYS A 377 -0.58 -35.25 19.56
N ASP A 378 -1.54 -34.69 18.82
CA ASP A 378 -2.52 -33.72 19.32
C ASP A 378 -1.89 -32.43 19.88
N ALA A 379 -0.64 -32.08 19.53
CA ALA A 379 -0.11 -30.75 19.85
C ALA A 379 -0.94 -29.66 19.13
N ILE A 380 -1.10 -28.51 19.79
CA ILE A 380 -1.78 -27.35 19.23
C ILE A 380 -0.71 -26.36 18.78
N PHE A 381 -0.79 -25.93 17.53
CA PHE A 381 0.01 -24.84 17.01
C PHE A 381 -0.83 -23.56 17.05
N TYR A 382 -0.29 -22.53 17.70
CA TYR A 382 -1.00 -21.30 18.01
C TYR A 382 -0.13 -20.09 17.70
N GLU A 383 -0.65 -19.16 16.92
CA GLU A 383 -0.02 -17.87 16.67
C GLU A 383 -0.76 -16.77 17.44
N LEU A 384 -0.01 -15.85 18.04
CA LEU A 384 -0.55 -14.71 18.76
C LEU A 384 0.09 -13.44 18.20
N THR A 385 -0.76 -12.55 17.70
CA THR A 385 -0.38 -11.25 17.16
C THR A 385 -1.01 -10.14 17.99
N GLU A 386 -0.23 -9.11 18.31
CA GLU A 386 -0.70 -7.89 18.98
C GLU A 386 -0.30 -6.66 18.17
N ASN A 387 -1.28 -5.83 17.84
CA ASN A 387 -1.09 -4.60 17.08
C ASN A 387 -1.14 -3.39 18.02
N ARG A 388 -0.14 -2.50 17.94
CA ARG A 388 -0.10 -1.22 18.66
C ARG A 388 0.34 -0.13 17.71
N ASP A 389 -0.54 0.84 17.46
CA ASP A 389 -0.29 1.94 16.54
C ASP A 389 0.22 1.47 15.17
N THR A 390 1.52 1.63 14.91
CA THR A 390 2.20 1.25 13.66
C THR A 390 3.09 0.01 13.81
N GLU A 391 3.13 -0.59 14.99
CA GLU A 391 3.94 -1.76 15.31
C GLU A 391 3.09 -3.01 15.46
N THR A 392 3.66 -4.15 15.05
CA THR A 392 3.09 -5.48 15.24
C THR A 392 4.11 -6.36 15.95
N SER A 393 3.68 -7.01 17.02
CA SER A 393 4.43 -8.07 17.70
C SER A 393 3.72 -9.39 17.47
N PHE A 394 4.46 -10.46 17.24
CA PHE A 394 3.89 -11.80 17.09
C PHE A 394 4.70 -12.86 17.83
N SER A 395 4.04 -13.97 18.13
CA SER A 395 4.69 -15.16 18.68
C SER A 395 4.02 -16.45 18.21
N ARG A 396 4.82 -17.50 18.09
CA ARG A 396 4.40 -18.85 17.70
C ARG A 396 4.57 -19.81 18.85
N TRP A 397 3.55 -20.60 19.13
CA TRP A 397 3.49 -21.47 20.27
C TRP A 397 3.12 -22.89 19.89
N ILE A 398 3.77 -23.85 20.55
CA ILE A 398 3.39 -25.26 20.51
C ILE A 398 2.91 -25.65 21.90
N PHE A 399 1.65 -26.07 22.01
CA PHE A 399 1.07 -26.58 23.25
C PHE A 399 0.97 -28.10 23.19
N LEU A 400 1.77 -28.79 24.00
CA LEU A 400 1.75 -30.23 24.09
C LEU A 400 0.54 -30.72 24.92
N LYS A 401 0.21 -31.99 24.79
CA LYS A 401 -0.96 -32.58 25.46
C LYS A 401 -0.83 -32.63 26.98
N ASP A 402 0.40 -32.72 27.49
CA ASP A 402 0.72 -32.74 28.92
C ASP A 402 0.73 -31.35 29.57
N GLY A 403 0.42 -30.29 28.81
CA GLY A 403 0.40 -28.91 29.32
C GLY A 403 1.71 -28.15 29.12
N THR A 404 2.75 -28.79 28.57
CA THR A 404 4.00 -28.09 28.23
C THR A 404 3.74 -26.99 27.21
N LEU A 405 4.20 -25.78 27.52
CA LEU A 405 4.11 -24.61 26.66
C LEU A 405 5.48 -24.34 26.07
N ILE A 406 5.57 -24.32 24.74
CA ILE A 406 6.82 -24.05 24.04
C ILE A 406 6.63 -22.78 23.22
N LEU A 407 7.45 -21.78 23.50
CA LEU A 407 7.60 -20.61 22.65
C LEU A 407 8.57 -20.96 21.53
N TRP A 408 8.05 -21.07 20.31
CA TRP A 408 8.82 -21.39 19.12
C TRP A 408 9.48 -20.15 18.54
N GLU A 409 8.72 -19.09 18.26
CA GLU A 409 9.22 -17.85 17.68
C GLU A 409 8.63 -16.64 18.40
N TYR A 410 9.42 -15.56 18.50
CA TYR A 410 8.96 -14.27 19.00
C TYR A 410 9.59 -13.13 18.20
N ARG A 411 8.76 -12.19 17.74
CA ARG A 411 9.21 -10.90 17.20
C ARG A 411 8.39 -9.78 17.81
N GLY A 412 9.07 -8.75 18.30
CA GLY A 412 8.43 -7.64 18.99
C GLY A 412 9.11 -7.30 20.31
N ASN A 413 8.47 -6.47 21.12
CA ASN A 413 8.98 -6.03 22.42
C ASN A 413 7.87 -5.83 23.49
N TYR A 414 6.59 -5.98 23.15
CA TYR A 414 5.48 -5.72 24.08
C TYR A 414 4.54 -6.90 24.31
N LEU A 415 4.63 -7.96 23.51
CA LEU A 415 3.72 -9.09 23.62
C LEU A 415 3.93 -9.87 24.93
N MET A 416 2.84 -10.10 25.68
CA MET A 416 2.80 -10.80 26.98
C MET A 416 3.66 -10.21 28.11
N ALA A 417 4.22 -9.00 27.92
CA ALA A 417 5.07 -8.31 28.91
C ALA A 417 6.23 -9.16 29.47
N PHE A 418 6.90 -9.95 28.61
CA PHE A 418 8.09 -10.69 29.03
C PHE A 418 9.17 -9.75 29.62
N PRO A 419 9.95 -10.21 30.62
CA PRO A 419 11.02 -9.39 31.22
C PRO A 419 12.00 -8.86 30.16
N LYS A 420 12.52 -7.63 30.35
CA LYS A 420 13.60 -7.09 29.50
C LYS A 420 14.80 -8.05 29.54
N GLY A 421 15.31 -8.42 28.36
CA GLY A 421 16.41 -9.37 28.22
C GLY A 421 15.98 -10.85 28.22
N PHE A 422 14.69 -11.16 28.39
CA PHE A 422 14.22 -12.55 28.31
C PHE A 422 14.46 -13.18 26.91
N PHE A 423 14.53 -12.34 25.87
CA PHE A 423 14.90 -12.72 24.52
C PHE A 423 16.07 -11.84 24.04
N GLU A 424 17.31 -12.22 24.35
CA GLU A 424 18.51 -11.55 23.84
C GLU A 424 18.65 -11.66 22.31
N SER A 425 17.90 -12.56 21.68
CA SER A 425 17.75 -12.74 20.24
C SER A 425 16.28 -12.67 19.81
N LYS A 426 15.94 -11.76 18.89
CA LYS A 426 14.66 -11.82 18.15
C LYS A 426 14.73 -12.98 17.15
N GLY A 427 13.67 -13.78 17.02
CA GLY A 427 13.63 -14.93 16.08
C GLY A 427 13.12 -16.23 16.70
N TYR A 428 13.62 -17.37 16.21
CA TYR A 428 13.29 -18.71 16.70
C TYR A 428 14.01 -18.98 18.03
N ILE A 429 13.25 -19.18 19.10
CA ILE A 429 13.74 -19.29 20.48
C ILE A 429 13.68 -20.73 20.99
N CYS A 430 12.65 -21.49 20.59
CA CYS A 430 12.47 -22.91 20.92
C CYS A 430 12.54 -23.26 22.43
N LYS A 431 12.01 -22.39 23.31
CA LYS A 431 12.08 -22.56 24.78
C LYS A 431 10.77 -23.03 25.40
N GLU A 432 10.86 -23.94 26.36
CA GLU A 432 9.75 -24.24 27.28
C GLU A 432 9.52 -23.07 28.23
N ILE A 433 8.26 -22.69 28.42
CA ILE A 433 7.89 -21.59 29.30
C ILE A 433 7.04 -22.12 30.45
N VAL A 434 7.44 -21.78 31.67
CA VAL A 434 6.63 -21.97 32.88
C VAL A 434 6.04 -20.61 33.25
N LEU A 435 4.80 -20.38 32.84
CA LEU A 435 4.05 -19.19 33.24
C LEU A 435 3.47 -19.47 34.64
N LYS A 436 3.99 -18.77 35.64
CA LYS A 436 3.50 -18.83 37.02
C LYS A 436 2.21 -18.04 37.19
#